data_AF-A0A524JY07-F1
#
_entry.id   AF-A0A524JY07-F1
#
_cell.length_a   1.000
_cell.length_b   1.000
_cell.length_c   1.000
_cell.angle_alpha   90.00
_cell.angle_beta   90.00
_cell.angle_gamma   90.00
#
_symmetry.space_group_name_H-M   'P 1'
#
loop_
_entity.id
_entity.type
_entity.pdbx_description
1 polymer ?
#
loop_
_entity_poly.entity_id
_entity_poly.type
_entity_poly.pdbx_seq_one_letter_code
_entity_poly.pdbx_strand_id
1 'polypeptide(L)'
;GTAEVFVSLGAGGLLWCGSEGEGIARPLGLPVVNVSGAGDAAAAALAWSRARRYTLEYTAMMAVAASSLCAESTGAVRPGVSAAMLESYAKGVFIEPIP
;
A
#
# COMPACT_ATOMS: atom_id res chain seq x y z
N GLY A 1 8.39 22.79 1.42
CA GLY A 1 8.22 21.60 2.28
C GLY A 1 7.57 20.49 1.48
N THR A 2 7.53 19.27 2.02
CA THR A 2 6.85 18.11 1.39
C THR A 2 5.36 18.15 1.72
N ALA A 3 4.49 17.94 0.73
CA ALA A 3 3.02 18.05 0.89
C ALA A 3 2.35 16.76 1.36
N GLU A 4 2.88 15.61 0.97
CA GLU A 4 2.34 14.27 1.26
C GLU A 4 3.52 13.35 1.61
N VAL A 5 3.39 12.54 2.65
CA VAL A 5 4.43 11.65 3.14
C VAL A 5 3.87 10.24 3.30
N PHE A 6 4.59 9.24 2.80
CA PHE A 6 4.31 7.82 2.97
C PHE A 6 5.57 7.12 3.48
N VAL A 7 5.50 6.47 4.64
CA VAL A 7 6.64 5.80 5.28
C VAL A 7 6.31 4.33 5.51
N SER A 8 7.11 3.44 4.93
CA SER A 8 7.01 2.00 5.19
C SER A 8 7.43 1.69 6.62
N LEU A 9 6.57 0.94 7.32
CA LEU A 9 6.81 0.39 8.65
C LEU A 9 7.11 -1.11 8.59
N GLY A 10 7.41 -1.65 7.39
CA GLY A 10 7.62 -3.08 7.17
C GLY A 10 6.36 -3.88 7.55
N ALA A 11 6.51 -4.82 8.49
CA ALA A 11 5.38 -5.60 9.02
C ALA A 11 4.32 -4.73 9.73
N GLY A 12 4.65 -3.47 10.07
CA GLY A 12 3.69 -2.50 10.61
C GLY A 12 2.77 -1.86 9.57
N GLY A 13 3.05 -2.02 8.27
CA GLY A 13 2.27 -1.41 7.19
C GLY A 13 2.85 -0.11 6.66
N LEU A 14 1.99 0.88 6.38
CA LEU A 14 2.38 2.16 5.79
C LEU A 14 1.77 3.33 6.56
N LEU A 15 2.62 4.16 7.14
CA LEU A 15 2.23 5.48 7.66
C LEU A 15 1.97 6.42 6.48
N TRP A 16 0.88 7.15 6.51
CA TRP A 16 0.60 8.23 5.56
C TRP A 16 0.21 9.51 6.31
N CYS A 17 0.59 10.67 5.77
CA CYS A 17 0.28 11.98 6.32
C CYS A 17 0.26 13.03 5.20
N GLY A 18 -0.70 13.95 5.25
CA GLY A 18 -0.78 15.09 4.33
C GLY A 18 -1.98 15.98 4.64
N SER A 19 -2.39 16.81 3.67
CA SER A 19 -3.50 17.76 3.86
C SER A 19 -4.86 17.11 4.09
N GLU A 20 -5.02 15.82 3.77
CA GLU A 20 -6.27 15.06 3.92
C GLU A 20 -6.37 14.33 5.27
N GLY A 21 -5.31 14.38 6.08
CA GLY A 21 -5.21 13.67 7.36
C GLY A 21 -4.00 12.76 7.43
N GLU A 22 -4.05 11.81 8.36
CA GLU A 22 -2.98 10.87 8.64
C GLU A 22 -3.50 9.56 9.23
N GLY A 23 -2.70 8.51 9.10
CA GLY A 23 -3.07 7.18 9.58
C GLY A 23 -2.02 6.12 9.25
N ILE A 24 -2.26 4.90 9.72
CA ILE A 24 -1.44 3.74 9.39
C ILE A 24 -2.31 2.72 8.65
N ALA A 25 -1.98 2.43 7.40
CA ALA A 25 -2.59 1.33 6.66
C ALA A 25 -1.89 0.02 7.05
N ARG A 26 -2.63 -0.90 7.70
CA ARG A 26 -2.08 -2.18 8.20
C ARG A 26 -2.06 -3.25 7.10
N PRO A 27 -1.01 -4.09 7.05
CA PRO A 27 -0.87 -5.09 5.99
C PRO A 27 -1.96 -6.15 6.06
N LEU A 28 -2.28 -6.70 4.89
CA LEU A 28 -3.18 -7.85 4.81
C LEU A 28 -2.53 -9.07 5.49
N GLY A 29 -3.34 -9.89 6.13
CA GLY A 29 -2.91 -11.16 6.75
C GLY A 29 -2.60 -12.26 5.73
N LEU A 30 -1.87 -11.95 4.66
CA LEU A 30 -1.40 -12.90 3.66
C LEU A 30 -0.07 -13.55 4.11
N PRO A 31 0.21 -14.80 3.72
CA PRO A 31 1.52 -15.40 3.94
C PRO A 31 2.63 -14.56 3.30
N VAL A 32 3.75 -14.38 4.01
CA VAL A 32 4.93 -13.68 3.48
C VAL A 32 5.93 -14.72 2.98
N VAL A 33 6.17 -14.72 1.67
CA VAL A 33 7.04 -15.64 0.94
C VAL A 33 8.34 -14.94 0.49
N ASN A 34 8.25 -13.75 -0.12
CA ASN A 34 9.39 -12.99 -0.60
C ASN A 34 9.14 -11.47 -0.51
N VAL A 35 9.95 -10.74 0.28
CA VAL A 35 9.81 -9.29 0.44
C VAL A 35 10.53 -8.46 -0.61
N SER A 36 11.35 -9.08 -1.47
CA SER A 36 11.98 -8.37 -2.60
C SER A 36 10.91 -7.79 -3.51
N GLY A 37 11.02 -6.50 -3.85
CA GLY A 37 10.05 -5.81 -4.70
C GLY A 37 8.76 -5.36 -4.02
N ALA A 38 8.50 -5.71 -2.75
CA ALA A 38 7.30 -5.26 -2.04
C ALA A 38 7.24 -3.73 -1.89
N GLY A 39 8.39 -3.10 -1.68
CA GLY A 39 8.52 -1.64 -1.68
C GLY A 39 8.30 -1.02 -3.06
N ASP A 40 8.80 -1.65 -4.13
CA ASP A 40 8.59 -1.19 -5.50
C ASP A 40 7.11 -1.30 -5.91
N ALA A 41 6.45 -2.39 -5.52
CA ALA A 41 5.02 -2.60 -5.71
C ALA A 41 4.19 -1.54 -4.97
N ALA A 42 4.56 -1.21 -3.72
CA ALA A 42 3.94 -0.12 -2.98
C ALA A 42 4.15 1.23 -3.69
N ALA A 43 5.37 1.55 -4.11
CA ALA A 43 5.69 2.80 -4.80
C ALA A 43 4.93 2.92 -6.14
N ALA A 44 4.82 1.85 -6.90
CA ALA A 44 4.04 1.81 -8.14
C ALA A 44 2.55 2.08 -7.88
N ALA A 45 1.98 1.48 -6.84
CA ALA A 45 0.60 1.71 -6.44
C ALA A 45 0.35 3.13 -5.90
N LEU A 46 1.32 3.73 -5.19
CA LEU A 46 1.28 5.14 -4.78
C LEU A 46 1.21 6.04 -6.02
N ALA A 47 2.17 5.88 -6.95
CA ALA A 47 2.23 6.68 -8.17
C ALA A 47 0.95 6.55 -9.02
N TRP A 48 0.44 5.34 -9.19
CA TRP A 48 -0.80 5.08 -9.93
C TRP A 48 -2.02 5.70 -9.25
N SER A 49 -2.16 5.54 -7.93
CA SER A 49 -3.30 6.10 -7.17
C SER A 49 -3.31 7.62 -7.19
N ARG A 50 -2.14 8.27 -7.09
CA ARG A 50 -2.03 9.73 -7.21
C ARG A 50 -2.32 10.22 -8.63
N ALA A 51 -1.91 9.49 -9.67
CA ALA A 51 -2.29 9.80 -11.05
C ALA A 51 -3.82 9.73 -11.26
N ARG A 52 -4.52 8.90 -10.48
CA ARG A 52 -5.99 8.80 -10.43
C ARG A 52 -6.67 9.79 -9.48
N ARG A 53 -5.90 10.59 -8.75
CA ARG A 53 -6.39 11.58 -7.76
C ARG A 53 -7.25 10.96 -6.66
N TYR A 54 -6.95 9.72 -6.28
CA TYR A 54 -7.57 9.12 -5.09
C TYR A 54 -7.11 9.79 -3.81
N THR A 55 -7.89 9.65 -2.73
CA THR A 55 -7.51 10.18 -1.41
C THR A 55 -6.20 9.57 -0.91
N LEU A 56 -5.52 10.24 0.01
CA LEU A 56 -4.27 9.74 0.62
C LEU A 56 -4.50 8.44 1.39
N GLU A 57 -5.61 8.33 2.10
CA GLU A 57 -6.03 7.10 2.78
C GLU A 57 -6.16 5.94 1.80
N TYR A 58 -6.93 6.13 0.72
CA TYR A 58 -7.13 5.07 -0.27
C TYR A 58 -5.84 4.74 -1.02
N THR A 59 -5.01 5.74 -1.27
CA THR A 59 -3.67 5.57 -1.85
C THR A 59 -2.79 4.69 -0.95
N ALA A 60 -2.82 4.90 0.37
CA ALA A 60 -2.11 4.05 1.33
C ALA A 60 -2.67 2.61 1.34
N MET A 61 -3.99 2.44 1.26
CA MET A 61 -4.62 1.11 1.16
C MET A 61 -4.16 0.35 -0.09
N MET A 62 -4.12 1.03 -1.24
CA MET A 62 -3.66 0.43 -2.50
C MET A 62 -2.18 0.04 -2.44
N ALA A 63 -1.33 0.88 -1.85
CA ALA A 63 0.09 0.60 -1.67
C ALA A 63 0.34 -0.60 -0.76
N VAL A 64 -0.40 -0.71 0.34
CA VAL A 64 -0.32 -1.85 1.24
C VAL A 64 -0.85 -3.13 0.59
N ALA A 65 -1.97 -3.05 -0.14
CA ALA A 65 -2.48 -4.19 -0.90
C ALA A 65 -1.45 -4.72 -1.92
N ALA A 66 -0.80 -3.82 -2.66
CA ALA A 66 0.24 -4.19 -3.63
C ALA A 66 1.47 -4.80 -2.95
N SER A 67 1.93 -4.21 -1.83
CA SER A 67 3.04 -4.73 -1.04
C SER A 67 2.74 -6.13 -0.48
N SER A 68 1.57 -6.34 0.13
CA SER A 68 1.16 -7.63 0.68
C SER A 68 1.02 -8.71 -0.40
N LEU A 69 0.46 -8.37 -1.56
CA LEU A 69 0.35 -9.31 -2.69
C LEU A 69 1.71 -9.66 -3.28
N CYS A 70 2.62 -8.68 -3.38
CA CYS A 70 3.99 -8.94 -3.80
C CYS A 70 4.70 -9.86 -2.80
N ALA A 71 4.54 -9.58 -1.51
CA ALA A 71 5.13 -10.35 -0.43
C ALA A 71 4.67 -11.81 -0.40
N GLU A 72 3.43 -12.07 -0.82
CA GLU A 72 2.86 -13.42 -0.96
C GLU A 72 3.38 -14.20 -2.17
N SER A 73 3.99 -13.50 -3.14
CA SER A 73 4.55 -14.12 -4.34
C SER A 73 5.99 -14.60 -4.14
N THR A 74 6.44 -15.52 -4.99
CA THR A 74 7.83 -15.99 -5.01
C THR A 74 8.77 -15.02 -5.73
N GLY A 75 8.25 -14.20 -6.66
CA GLY A 75 9.03 -13.24 -7.45
C GLY A 75 8.93 -11.81 -6.92
N ALA A 76 9.80 -10.93 -7.42
CA ALA A 76 9.80 -9.51 -7.05
C ALA A 76 8.63 -8.70 -7.63
N VAL A 77 7.88 -9.29 -8.56
CA VAL A 77 6.65 -8.73 -9.13
C VAL A 77 5.61 -9.84 -9.17
N ARG A 78 4.45 -9.62 -8.56
CA ARG A 78 3.35 -10.58 -8.60
C ARG A 78 2.75 -10.66 -10.01
N PRO A 79 2.71 -11.85 -10.64
CA PRO A 79 2.04 -12.03 -11.93
C PRO A 79 0.54 -11.69 -11.84
N GLY A 80 0.00 -11.07 -12.90
CA GLY A 80 -1.43 -10.79 -13.01
C GLY A 80 -1.96 -9.70 -12.08
N VAL A 81 -1.09 -8.90 -11.47
CA VAL A 81 -1.53 -7.71 -10.73
C VAL A 81 -2.26 -6.76 -11.68
N SER A 82 -3.40 -6.24 -11.24
CA SER A 82 -4.23 -5.30 -12.00
C SER A 82 -4.89 -4.31 -11.06
N ALA A 83 -5.35 -3.17 -11.60
CA ALA A 83 -6.07 -2.17 -10.82
C ALA A 83 -7.27 -2.77 -10.07
N ALA A 84 -8.13 -3.51 -10.78
CA ALA A 84 -9.32 -4.13 -10.18
C ALA A 84 -8.98 -5.13 -9.06
N MET A 85 -7.88 -5.87 -9.22
CA MET A 85 -7.38 -6.76 -8.16
C MET A 85 -6.97 -5.95 -6.94
N LEU A 86 -6.11 -4.94 -7.12
CA LEU A 86 -5.66 -4.08 -6.00
C LEU A 86 -6.84 -3.40 -5.31
N GLU A 87 -7.82 -2.89 -6.05
CA GLU A 87 -9.03 -2.27 -5.51
C GLU A 87 -9.86 -3.23 -4.65
N SER A 88 -9.91 -4.51 -5.05
CA SER A 88 -10.58 -5.56 -4.27
C SER A 88 -9.85 -5.85 -2.95
N TYR A 89 -8.52 -5.93 -2.99
CA TYR A 89 -7.70 -6.23 -1.82
C TYR A 89 -7.55 -5.03 -0.87
N ALA A 90 -7.52 -3.81 -1.39
CA ALA A 90 -7.47 -2.59 -0.61
C ALA A 90 -8.65 -2.49 0.37
N LYS A 91 -9.83 -3.00 0.01
CA LYS A 91 -11.00 -3.05 0.91
C LYS A 91 -10.77 -3.86 2.20
N GLY A 92 -9.78 -4.77 2.19
CA GLY A 92 -9.39 -5.54 3.37
C GLY A 92 -8.29 -4.88 4.21
N VAL A 93 -7.76 -3.73 3.76
CA VAL A 93 -6.74 -2.98 4.51
C VAL A 93 -7.41 -2.18 5.61
N PHE A 94 -6.97 -2.42 6.84
CA PHE A 94 -7.41 -1.66 8.01
C PHE A 94 -6.63 -0.36 8.16
N ILE A 95 -7.33 0.74 8.38
CA ILE A 95 -6.73 2.04 8.71
C ILE A 95 -6.76 2.24 10.22
N GLU A 96 -5.57 2.32 10.82
CA GLU A 96 -5.39 2.67 12.21
C GLU A 96 -5.19 4.19 12.35
N PRO A 97 -6.05 4.88 13.10
CA PRO A 97 -5.87 6.30 13.39
C PRO A 97 -4.63 6.57 14.25
N ILE A 98 -4.00 7.72 14.04
CA ILE A 98 -2.92 8.20 14.92
C ILE A 98 -3.55 9.13 15.97
N PRO A 99 -3.28 8.92 17.28
CA PRO A 99 -3.83 9.74 18.36
C PRO A 99 -3.19 11.13 18.48
#